data_AF-A0A560YWN7-F1
#
_entry.id   AF-A0A560YWN7-F1
#
_cell.length_a   1.000
_cell.length_b   1.000
_cell.length_c   1.000
_cell.angle_alpha   90.00
_cell.angle_beta   90.00
_cell.angle_gamma   90.00
#
_symmetry.space_group_name_H-M   'P 1'
#
loop_
_entity.id
_entity.type
_entity.pdbx_description
1 polymer ?
#
loop_
_entity_poly.entity_id
_entity_poly.type
_entity_poly.pdbx_seq_one_letter_code
_entity_poly.pdbx_strand_id
1 'polypeptide(L)'
;MRKGLFIGINNYTHISSLSGCNADAMAMASVLKTDANGDPNFKNVVLTSAEDHLGRGKLEDQIRELFSGDCSVALLYFAGHGVFDDDTNEGMLVPQDYRTARDGIRISDILNWASKAVKIKNKVIILGCCQGGSAGEVRALRSESSVVGEGMTILTACKKEESALEGGGHGVFTRLLLQALHGGAANILGKITPGSLYAFVDNALDAWEQRPVFKTNVSQFISLREVSPLIPKEILRKLPEWFAEAESTFALDPSYEPTEPSFDPDHGEVFAQLQKCNRHSLIEPVDAEHMYYAAINSTGCRLTALGAYYRELALKGHF
;
A
#
# COMPACT_ATOMS: atom_id res chain seq x y z
N MET A 1 -12.74 -4.40 -13.44
CA MET A 1 -13.24 -4.96 -12.18
C MET A 1 -12.04 -5.42 -11.35
N ARG A 2 -12.05 -5.19 -10.02
CA ARG A 2 -11.00 -5.65 -9.10
C ARG A 2 -11.60 -6.69 -8.14
N LYS A 3 -10.96 -7.85 -8.00
CA LYS A 3 -11.36 -8.94 -7.10
C LYS A 3 -10.46 -8.96 -5.87
N GLY A 4 -11.04 -9.13 -4.68
CA GLY A 4 -10.30 -9.33 -3.44
C GLY A 4 -10.80 -10.55 -2.68
N LEU A 5 -9.90 -11.41 -2.23
CA LEU A 5 -10.18 -12.54 -1.35
C LEU A 5 -9.40 -12.34 -0.06
N PHE A 6 -10.11 -12.25 1.06
CA PHE A 6 -9.56 -11.97 2.37
C PHE A 6 -9.87 -13.14 3.29
N ILE A 7 -8.83 -13.84 3.73
CA ILE A 7 -8.94 -15.07 4.49
C ILE A 7 -8.33 -14.84 5.88
N GLY A 8 -9.10 -15.11 6.92
CA GLY A 8 -8.66 -15.04 8.32
C GLY A 8 -8.94 -16.36 9.02
N ILE A 9 -7.94 -16.98 9.63
CA ILE A 9 -8.12 -18.24 10.37
C ILE A 9 -7.57 -18.11 11.78
N ASN A 10 -8.49 -18.02 12.74
CA ASN A 10 -8.19 -18.05 14.18
C ASN A 10 -8.26 -19.46 14.75
N ASN A 11 -9.32 -20.19 14.41
CA ASN A 11 -9.66 -21.46 15.07
C ASN A 11 -9.09 -22.62 14.25
N TYR A 12 -8.17 -23.39 14.81
CA TYR A 12 -7.61 -24.60 14.19
C TYR A 12 -8.02 -25.84 14.96
N THR A 13 -8.25 -26.95 14.26
CA THR A 13 -8.78 -28.17 14.88
C THR A 13 -7.72 -28.97 15.63
N HIS A 14 -6.46 -28.93 15.18
CA HIS A 14 -5.39 -29.81 15.69
C HIS A 14 -4.15 -29.07 16.19
N ILE A 15 -4.08 -27.75 16.01
CA ILE A 15 -2.97 -26.90 16.43
C ILE A 15 -3.50 -25.70 17.24
N SER A 16 -2.59 -24.90 17.80
CA SER A 16 -2.95 -23.73 18.59
C SER A 16 -3.77 -22.72 17.80
N SER A 17 -4.78 -22.14 18.45
CA SER A 17 -5.59 -21.07 17.87
C SER A 17 -4.87 -19.72 17.89
N LEU A 18 -5.28 -18.83 17.01
CA LEU A 18 -4.91 -17.41 16.95
C LEU A 18 -6.12 -16.54 17.31
N SER A 19 -5.91 -15.25 17.56
CA SER A 19 -6.98 -14.34 18.02
C SER A 19 -7.22 -13.13 17.11
N GLY A 20 -6.28 -12.74 16.23
CA GLY A 20 -6.37 -11.52 15.41
C GLY A 20 -6.70 -11.72 13.93
N CYS A 21 -6.55 -12.92 13.38
CA CYS A 21 -6.59 -13.16 11.94
C CYS A 21 -7.96 -12.90 11.31
N ASN A 22 -9.05 -13.23 12.01
CA ASN A 22 -10.40 -12.94 11.52
C ASN A 22 -10.64 -11.43 11.43
N ALA A 23 -10.25 -10.67 12.46
CA ALA A 23 -10.40 -9.21 12.50
C ALA A 23 -9.55 -8.53 11.43
N ASP A 24 -8.33 -9.02 11.23
CA ASP A 24 -7.40 -8.59 10.19
C ASP A 24 -8.00 -8.71 8.77
N ALA A 25 -8.52 -9.90 8.42
CA ALA A 25 -9.14 -10.13 7.12
C ALA A 25 -10.37 -9.22 6.90
N MET A 26 -11.22 -9.05 7.91
CA MET A 26 -12.39 -8.17 7.84
C MET A 26 -12.00 -6.69 7.67
N ALA A 27 -10.99 -6.21 8.41
CA ALA A 27 -10.53 -4.83 8.32
C ALA A 27 -9.89 -4.52 6.97
N MET A 28 -9.03 -5.41 6.46
CA MET A 28 -8.43 -5.28 5.13
C MET A 28 -9.48 -5.30 4.01
N ALA A 29 -10.47 -6.18 4.12
CA ALA A 29 -11.59 -6.21 3.19
C ALA A 29 -12.44 -4.93 3.27
N SER A 30 -12.66 -4.40 4.47
CA SER A 30 -13.44 -3.17 4.66
C SER A 30 -12.75 -1.97 4.01
N VAL A 31 -11.47 -1.75 4.31
CA VAL A 31 -10.73 -0.57 3.82
C VAL A 31 -10.51 -0.57 2.31
N LEU A 32 -10.38 -1.75 1.69
CA LEU A 32 -10.18 -1.89 0.24
C LEU A 32 -11.49 -1.99 -0.55
N LYS A 33 -12.65 -2.04 0.11
CA LYS A 33 -13.96 -2.05 -0.56
C LYS A 33 -14.22 -0.74 -1.31
N THR A 34 -13.71 0.38 -0.79
CA THR A 34 -13.88 1.72 -1.38
C THR A 34 -12.60 2.54 -1.29
N ASP A 35 -12.47 3.49 -2.20
CA ASP A 35 -11.52 4.59 -2.04
C ASP A 35 -12.00 5.57 -0.96
N ALA A 36 -11.16 6.52 -0.54
CA ALA A 36 -11.52 7.41 0.57
C ALA A 36 -12.67 8.36 0.26
N ASN A 37 -12.92 8.64 -1.02
CA ASN A 37 -14.06 9.43 -1.49
C ASN A 37 -15.38 8.63 -1.50
N GLY A 38 -15.35 7.33 -1.18
CA GLY A 38 -16.51 6.44 -1.17
C GLY A 38 -16.74 5.68 -2.49
N ASP A 39 -15.95 5.93 -3.53
CA ASP A 39 -16.09 5.21 -4.79
C ASP A 39 -15.79 3.72 -4.62
N PRO A 40 -16.54 2.82 -5.30
CA PRO A 40 -16.28 1.39 -5.24
C PRO A 40 -14.89 1.03 -5.76
N ASN A 41 -14.14 0.25 -4.99
CA ASN A 41 -12.77 -0.15 -5.33
C ASN A 41 -12.69 -1.66 -5.63
N PHE A 42 -12.61 -2.53 -4.61
CA PHE A 42 -12.63 -3.98 -4.81
C PHE A 42 -14.00 -4.63 -4.55
N LYS A 43 -14.30 -5.67 -5.32
CA LYS A 43 -15.37 -6.64 -5.00
C LYS A 43 -14.76 -7.74 -4.13
N ASN A 44 -15.14 -7.76 -2.86
CA ASN A 44 -14.48 -8.55 -1.83
C ASN A 44 -15.28 -9.80 -1.47
N VAL A 45 -14.59 -10.92 -1.36
CA VAL A 45 -15.02 -12.14 -0.67
C VAL A 45 -14.21 -12.23 0.62
N VAL A 46 -14.90 -12.42 1.74
CA VAL A 46 -14.27 -12.54 3.06
C VAL A 46 -14.60 -13.91 3.61
N LEU A 47 -13.58 -14.66 4.00
CA LEU A 47 -13.70 -15.99 4.58
C LEU A 47 -13.03 -15.97 5.96
N THR A 48 -13.80 -16.21 7.02
CA THR A 48 -13.25 -16.25 8.38
C THR A 48 -13.60 -17.56 9.09
N SER A 49 -12.71 -18.03 9.95
CA SER A 49 -12.98 -19.24 10.76
C SER A 49 -14.07 -19.06 11.83
N ALA A 50 -14.59 -17.82 11.98
CA ALA A 50 -15.70 -17.53 12.89
C ALA A 50 -17.06 -17.87 12.27
N GLU A 51 -17.18 -17.77 10.94
CA GLU A 51 -18.45 -17.97 10.23
C GLU A 51 -18.44 -19.25 9.39
N ASP A 52 -17.26 -19.79 9.07
CA ASP A 52 -17.08 -20.88 8.12
C ASP A 52 -16.06 -21.91 8.59
N HIS A 53 -16.22 -23.15 8.11
CA HIS A 53 -15.15 -24.15 8.15
C HIS A 53 -14.18 -23.94 6.99
N LEU A 54 -12.95 -23.55 7.27
CA LEU A 54 -11.91 -23.19 6.29
C LEU A 54 -10.87 -24.30 6.12
N GLY A 55 -11.35 -25.49 5.75
CA GLY A 55 -10.49 -26.63 5.43
C GLY A 55 -9.77 -26.48 4.08
N ARG A 56 -8.77 -27.33 3.86
CA ARG A 56 -7.86 -27.26 2.68
C ARG A 56 -8.60 -27.10 1.35
N GLY A 57 -9.58 -27.96 1.07
CA GLY A 57 -10.29 -27.97 -0.22
C GLY A 57 -11.02 -26.65 -0.50
N LYS A 58 -11.73 -26.11 0.49
CA LYS A 58 -12.45 -24.83 0.34
C LYS A 58 -11.48 -23.68 0.08
N LEU A 59 -10.35 -23.63 0.77
CA LEU A 59 -9.34 -22.58 0.56
C LEU A 59 -8.72 -22.69 -0.85
N GLU A 60 -8.36 -23.88 -1.30
CA GLU A 60 -7.82 -24.08 -2.65
C GLU A 60 -8.83 -23.64 -3.73
N ASP A 61 -10.10 -24.04 -3.61
CA ASP A 61 -11.15 -23.68 -4.55
C ASP A 61 -11.34 -22.15 -4.63
N GLN A 62 -11.36 -21.47 -3.48
CA GLN A 62 -11.55 -20.02 -3.41
C GLN A 62 -10.34 -19.26 -3.96
N ILE A 63 -9.12 -19.72 -3.67
CA ILE A 63 -7.89 -19.11 -4.22
C ILE A 63 -7.83 -19.33 -5.75
N ARG A 64 -8.20 -20.51 -6.24
CA ARG A 64 -8.27 -20.76 -7.69
C ARG A 64 -9.31 -19.88 -8.37
N GLU A 65 -10.47 -19.69 -7.74
CA GLU A 65 -11.53 -18.83 -8.24
C GLU A 65 -11.16 -17.33 -8.22
N LEU A 66 -10.38 -16.88 -7.23
CA LEU A 66 -9.79 -15.54 -7.24
C LEU A 66 -8.95 -15.30 -8.50
N PHE A 67 -8.11 -16.28 -8.85
CA PHE A 67 -7.23 -16.22 -10.02
C PHE A 67 -7.88 -16.77 -11.31
N SER A 68 -9.22 -16.90 -11.32
CA SER A 68 -9.98 -17.29 -12.51
C SER A 68 -10.61 -16.07 -13.21
N GLY A 69 -10.98 -16.25 -14.48
CA GLY A 69 -11.71 -15.25 -15.26
C GLY A 69 -10.87 -14.05 -15.71
N ASP A 70 -11.52 -12.90 -15.87
CA ASP A 70 -10.93 -11.65 -16.34
C ASP A 70 -11.18 -10.53 -15.31
N CYS A 71 -10.11 -9.90 -14.85
CA CYS A 71 -10.17 -8.72 -13.99
C CYS A 71 -8.87 -7.90 -14.10
N SER A 72 -8.92 -6.63 -13.71
CA SER A 72 -7.74 -5.75 -13.77
C SER A 72 -6.75 -6.03 -12.62
N VAL A 73 -7.28 -6.42 -11.46
CA VAL A 73 -6.51 -6.72 -10.25
C VAL A 73 -7.18 -7.87 -9.50
N ALA A 74 -6.39 -8.87 -9.10
CA ALA A 74 -6.78 -9.87 -8.11
C ALA A 74 -5.88 -9.73 -6.87
N LEU A 75 -6.49 -9.61 -5.70
CA LEU A 75 -5.79 -9.49 -4.42
C LEU A 75 -6.13 -10.68 -3.52
N LEU A 76 -5.11 -11.44 -3.11
CA LEU A 76 -5.20 -12.42 -2.03
C LEU A 76 -4.62 -11.80 -0.77
N TYR A 77 -5.40 -11.76 0.30
CA TYR A 77 -4.92 -11.47 1.65
C TYR A 77 -5.18 -12.69 2.53
N PHE A 78 -4.15 -13.19 3.20
CA PHE A 78 -4.27 -14.32 4.12
C PHE A 78 -3.66 -13.95 5.47
N ALA A 79 -4.42 -14.12 6.55
CA ALA A 79 -3.95 -14.06 7.92
C ALA A 79 -4.23 -15.40 8.62
N GLY A 80 -3.19 -16.04 9.13
CA GLY A 80 -3.28 -17.35 9.75
C GLY A 80 -1.90 -17.91 10.09
N HIS A 81 -1.83 -19.21 10.36
CA HIS A 81 -0.57 -19.91 10.49
C HIS A 81 0.05 -20.15 9.11
N GLY A 82 1.37 -20.06 9.08
CA GLY A 82 2.20 -20.58 7.98
C GLY A 82 3.10 -21.70 8.51
N VAL A 83 3.60 -22.54 7.64
CA VAL A 83 4.65 -23.52 7.99
C VAL A 83 5.68 -23.61 6.86
N PHE A 84 6.89 -24.02 7.20
CA PHE A 84 7.89 -24.46 6.22
C PHE A 84 8.03 -25.97 6.33
N ASP A 85 7.98 -26.65 5.20
CA ASP A 85 8.37 -28.04 5.10
C ASP A 85 9.83 -28.10 4.64
N ASP A 86 10.75 -28.41 5.56
CA ASP A 86 12.18 -28.51 5.26
C ASP A 86 12.51 -29.67 4.30
N ASP A 87 11.68 -30.73 4.26
CA ASP A 87 11.91 -31.88 3.36
C ASP A 87 11.63 -31.52 1.90
N THR A 88 10.62 -30.67 1.68
CA THR A 88 10.26 -30.20 0.33
C THR A 88 10.76 -28.80 0.00
N ASN A 89 11.32 -28.10 0.99
CA ASN A 89 11.77 -26.70 0.92
C ASN A 89 10.65 -25.74 0.47
N GLU A 90 9.44 -25.99 0.96
CA GLU A 90 8.21 -25.27 0.57
C GLU A 90 7.55 -24.57 1.76
N GLY A 91 7.11 -23.33 1.55
CA GLY A 91 6.27 -22.60 2.49
C GLY A 91 4.80 -22.88 2.21
N MET A 92 4.00 -23.05 3.24
CA MET A 92 2.60 -23.42 3.11
C MET A 92 1.71 -22.57 4.00
N LEU A 93 0.55 -22.19 3.47
CA LEU A 93 -0.57 -21.68 4.26
C LEU A 93 -1.23 -22.85 4.97
N VAL A 94 -1.65 -22.63 6.21
CA VAL A 94 -2.23 -23.67 7.07
C VAL A 94 -3.75 -23.54 7.09
N PRO A 95 -4.49 -24.53 6.56
CA PRO A 95 -5.95 -24.58 6.69
C PRO A 95 -6.40 -24.92 8.12
N GLN A 96 -7.69 -24.71 8.40
CA GLN A 96 -8.25 -24.98 9.73
C GLN A 96 -8.13 -26.46 10.17
N ASP A 97 -8.22 -27.40 9.23
CA ASP A 97 -8.17 -28.84 9.43
C ASP A 97 -6.74 -29.45 9.36
N TYR A 98 -5.72 -28.60 9.29
CA TYR A 98 -4.32 -29.03 9.17
C TYR A 98 -3.87 -29.97 10.29
N ARG A 99 -3.24 -31.10 9.92
CA ARG A 99 -2.60 -32.04 10.86
C ARG A 99 -1.12 -32.23 10.59
N THR A 100 -0.77 -32.30 9.31
CA THR A 100 0.57 -32.61 8.81
C THR A 100 0.92 -31.73 7.62
N ALA A 101 2.20 -31.66 7.24
CA ALA A 101 2.68 -30.89 6.09
C ALA A 101 1.88 -31.17 4.79
N ARG A 102 1.33 -32.38 4.62
CA ARG A 102 0.52 -32.76 3.44
C ARG A 102 -0.83 -32.04 3.35
N ASP A 103 -1.29 -31.46 4.46
CA ASP A 103 -2.56 -30.76 4.57
C ASP A 103 -2.40 -29.24 4.33
N GLY A 104 -1.16 -28.76 4.16
CA GLY A 104 -0.87 -27.37 3.83
C GLY A 104 -1.17 -27.03 2.37
N ILE A 105 -1.37 -25.74 2.08
CA ILE A 105 -1.47 -25.22 0.71
C ILE A 105 -0.14 -24.54 0.39
N ARG A 106 0.60 -25.08 -0.58
CA ARG A 106 1.92 -24.56 -0.95
C ARG A 106 1.81 -23.18 -1.56
N ILE A 107 2.70 -22.28 -1.13
CA ILE A 107 2.82 -20.95 -1.71
C ILE A 107 3.18 -21.07 -3.19
N SER A 108 4.07 -22.01 -3.57
CA SER A 108 4.40 -22.26 -4.98
C SER A 108 3.18 -22.62 -5.84
N ASP A 109 2.22 -23.39 -5.31
CA ASP A 109 0.97 -23.69 -6.02
C ASP A 109 0.12 -22.44 -6.22
N ILE A 110 0.01 -21.58 -5.21
CA ILE A 110 -0.70 -20.30 -5.30
C ILE A 110 -0.03 -19.39 -6.35
N LEU A 111 1.30 -19.29 -6.33
CA LEU A 111 2.06 -18.52 -7.32
C LEU A 111 1.87 -19.08 -8.74
N ASN A 112 1.82 -20.41 -8.89
CA ASN A 112 1.56 -21.07 -10.17
C ASN A 112 0.14 -20.78 -10.68
N TRP A 113 -0.88 -20.83 -9.82
CA TRP A 113 -2.25 -20.46 -10.21
C TRP A 113 -2.34 -18.99 -10.62
N ALA A 114 -1.73 -18.09 -9.84
CA ALA A 114 -1.68 -16.67 -10.16
C ALA A 114 -0.91 -16.40 -11.46
N SER A 115 0.20 -17.08 -11.71
CA SER A 115 1.01 -16.93 -12.93
C SER A 115 0.25 -17.39 -14.18
N LYS A 116 -0.51 -18.49 -14.07
CA LYS A 116 -1.37 -19.02 -15.15
C LYS A 116 -2.58 -18.12 -15.46
N ALA A 117 -2.94 -17.21 -14.56
CA ALA A 117 -4.02 -16.26 -14.76
C ALA A 117 -3.61 -15.10 -15.68
N VAL A 118 -3.33 -15.40 -16.96
CA VAL A 118 -2.80 -14.45 -17.94
C VAL A 118 -3.75 -13.29 -18.28
N LYS A 119 -5.06 -13.47 -18.05
CA LYS A 119 -6.07 -12.41 -18.25
C LYS A 119 -6.10 -11.38 -17.11
N ILE A 120 -5.47 -11.69 -15.98
CA ILE A 120 -5.40 -10.79 -14.83
C ILE A 120 -4.10 -9.99 -14.92
N LYS A 121 -4.20 -8.67 -15.12
CA LYS A 121 -3.02 -7.82 -15.32
C LYS A 121 -2.16 -7.67 -14.07
N ASN A 122 -2.80 -7.60 -12.89
CA ASN A 122 -2.11 -7.40 -11.62
C ASN A 122 -2.57 -8.44 -10.60
N LYS A 123 -1.63 -9.21 -10.05
CA LYS A 123 -1.87 -10.19 -8.98
C LYS A 123 -1.13 -9.73 -7.74
N VAL A 124 -1.85 -9.44 -6.66
CA VAL A 124 -1.27 -8.98 -5.40
C VAL A 124 -1.53 -10.04 -4.34
N ILE A 125 -0.48 -10.54 -3.70
CA ILE A 125 -0.57 -11.55 -2.65
C ILE A 125 0.03 -10.94 -1.38
N ILE A 126 -0.77 -10.84 -0.32
CA ILE A 126 -0.37 -10.31 0.97
C ILE A 126 -0.54 -11.41 2.02
N LEU A 127 0.55 -11.84 2.63
CA LEU A 127 0.57 -12.90 3.63
C LEU A 127 0.88 -12.29 5.00
N GLY A 128 -0.11 -12.27 5.88
CA GLY A 128 -0.09 -11.71 7.23
C GLY A 128 0.02 -12.78 8.31
N CYS A 129 0.90 -13.77 8.14
CA CYS A 129 0.96 -14.92 9.04
C CYS A 129 1.67 -14.60 10.37
N CYS A 130 0.96 -14.83 11.47
CA CYS A 130 1.49 -14.72 12.84
C CYS A 130 1.80 -16.12 13.38
N GLN A 131 2.92 -16.25 14.08
CA GLN A 131 3.43 -17.47 14.75
C GLN A 131 4.18 -18.47 13.85
N GLY A 132 5.47 -18.67 14.12
CA GLY A 132 6.34 -19.78 13.67
C GLY A 132 6.63 -19.91 12.16
N GLY A 133 5.68 -19.54 11.32
CA GLY A 133 5.59 -19.82 9.89
C GLY A 133 6.07 -18.76 8.94
N SER A 134 6.15 -17.50 9.39
CA SER A 134 6.66 -16.40 8.56
C SER A 134 8.14 -16.61 8.20
N ALA A 135 8.88 -17.43 8.97
CA ALA A 135 10.19 -17.95 8.55
C ALA A 135 10.09 -18.79 7.29
N GLY A 136 9.06 -19.63 7.20
CA GLY A 136 8.79 -20.50 6.06
C GLY A 136 8.31 -19.76 4.84
N GLU A 137 7.43 -18.77 5.00
CA GLU A 137 7.00 -17.93 3.88
C GLU A 137 8.16 -17.08 3.35
N VAL A 138 8.93 -16.46 4.25
CA VAL A 138 10.13 -15.70 3.88
C VAL A 138 11.19 -16.61 3.26
N ARG A 139 11.39 -17.83 3.75
CA ARG A 139 12.33 -18.81 3.14
C ARG A 139 11.83 -19.31 1.80
N ALA A 140 10.55 -19.65 1.67
CA ALA A 140 9.94 -20.06 0.40
C ALA A 140 9.95 -18.93 -0.62
N LEU A 141 9.75 -17.68 -0.18
CA LEU A 141 9.92 -16.51 -1.02
C LEU A 141 11.38 -16.14 -1.23
N ARG A 142 12.35 -16.74 -0.54
CA ARG A 142 13.78 -16.55 -0.82
C ARG A 142 14.38 -17.71 -1.60
N SER A 143 13.71 -18.86 -1.67
CA SER A 143 14.13 -19.98 -2.50
C SER A 143 13.96 -19.65 -3.99
N GLU A 144 14.80 -20.25 -4.83
CA GLU A 144 14.78 -20.07 -6.29
C GLU A 144 13.47 -20.56 -6.94
N SER A 145 12.66 -21.35 -6.24
CA SER A 145 11.34 -21.81 -6.70
C SER A 145 10.26 -20.73 -6.70
N SER A 146 10.47 -19.60 -6.00
CA SER A 146 9.53 -18.48 -5.96
C SER A 146 9.70 -17.51 -7.14
N VAL A 147 9.49 -18.03 -8.35
CA VAL A 147 9.47 -17.23 -9.58
C VAL A 147 8.20 -16.36 -9.58
N VAL A 148 8.40 -15.04 -9.49
CA VAL A 148 7.31 -14.07 -9.55
C VAL A 148 6.96 -13.80 -11.01
N GLY A 149 5.80 -14.30 -11.43
CA GLY A 149 5.30 -14.12 -12.80
C GLY A 149 4.99 -12.66 -13.12
N GLU A 150 4.79 -12.36 -14.40
CA GLU A 150 4.46 -11.01 -14.86
C GLU A 150 3.17 -10.48 -14.20
N GLY A 151 3.21 -9.22 -13.78
CA GLY A 151 2.10 -8.54 -13.13
C GLY A 151 1.92 -8.93 -11.66
N MET A 152 2.86 -9.65 -11.05
CA MET A 152 2.70 -10.18 -9.70
C MET A 152 3.47 -9.37 -8.67
N THR A 153 2.86 -9.16 -7.50
CA THR A 153 3.47 -8.56 -6.33
C THR A 153 3.12 -9.39 -5.10
N ILE A 154 4.13 -9.68 -4.28
CA ILE A 154 4.02 -10.45 -3.05
C ILE A 154 4.56 -9.60 -1.92
N LEU A 155 3.80 -9.50 -0.84
CA LEU A 155 4.20 -8.86 0.41
C LEU A 155 3.92 -9.84 1.55
N THR A 156 4.92 -10.16 2.36
CA THR A 156 4.76 -11.05 3.51
C THR A 156 5.22 -10.40 4.80
N ALA A 157 4.47 -10.66 5.87
CA ALA A 157 4.87 -10.38 7.24
C ALA A 157 6.16 -11.12 7.60
N CYS A 158 6.80 -10.71 8.70
CA CYS A 158 8.07 -11.27 9.13
C CYS A 158 8.04 -11.95 10.49
N LYS A 159 9.13 -12.68 10.76
CA LYS A 159 9.31 -13.55 11.92
C LYS A 159 9.50 -12.69 13.17
N LYS A 160 8.43 -12.56 13.94
CA LYS A 160 8.55 -12.51 15.38
C LYS A 160 7.38 -13.32 15.95
N GLU A 161 7.65 -14.04 17.05
CA GLU A 161 6.59 -14.56 17.91
C GLU A 161 5.87 -13.37 18.52
N GLU A 162 5.01 -12.75 17.73
CA GLU A 162 4.08 -11.77 18.24
C GLU A 162 2.90 -12.58 18.75
N SER A 163 2.83 -12.73 20.07
CA SER A 163 1.52 -12.86 20.68
C SER A 163 0.69 -11.70 20.13
N ALA A 164 -0.47 -11.99 19.54
CA ALA A 164 -1.48 -11.01 19.13
C ALA A 164 -2.11 -10.27 20.34
N LEU A 165 -1.31 -10.05 21.39
CA LEU A 165 -1.54 -9.36 22.65
C LEU A 165 -0.76 -8.04 22.66
N GLU A 166 -0.79 -7.31 21.55
CA GLU A 166 -0.59 -5.87 21.60
C GLU A 166 -1.93 -5.24 21.19
N GLY A 167 -2.49 -4.42 22.09
CA GLY A 167 -3.89 -4.03 22.10
C GLY A 167 -4.45 -3.56 20.75
N GLY A 168 -5.67 -4.03 20.43
CA GLY A 168 -6.43 -3.59 19.26
C GLY A 168 -7.03 -4.70 18.40
N GLY A 169 -6.69 -5.98 18.66
CA GLY A 169 -7.29 -7.12 17.96
C GLY A 169 -6.71 -7.41 16.56
N HIS A 170 -5.60 -6.75 16.19
CA HIS A 170 -4.92 -6.88 14.90
C HIS A 170 -3.45 -7.27 15.06
N GLY A 171 -2.88 -8.03 14.11
CA GLY A 171 -1.42 -8.27 14.06
C GLY A 171 -0.65 -6.97 13.73
N VAL A 172 0.61 -6.83 14.17
CA VAL A 172 1.41 -5.59 13.95
C VAL A 172 1.53 -5.27 12.47
N PHE A 173 1.83 -6.26 11.65
CA PHE A 173 1.91 -6.10 10.20
C PHE A 173 0.61 -5.58 9.58
N THR A 174 -0.53 -6.21 9.91
CA THR A 174 -1.84 -5.77 9.42
C THR A 174 -2.20 -4.37 9.92
N ARG A 175 -1.92 -4.06 11.18
CA ARG A 175 -2.12 -2.72 11.76
C ARG A 175 -1.36 -1.65 10.97
N LEU A 176 -0.10 -1.88 10.63
CA LEU A 176 0.70 -0.96 9.83
C LEU A 176 0.17 -0.84 8.40
N LEU A 177 -0.25 -1.95 7.77
CA LEU A 177 -0.91 -1.92 6.46
C LEU A 177 -2.20 -1.10 6.48
N LEU A 178 -3.02 -1.22 7.52
CA LEU A 178 -4.25 -0.44 7.67
C LEU A 178 -3.93 1.05 7.80
N GLN A 179 -2.95 1.43 8.64
CA GLN A 179 -2.52 2.83 8.76
C GLN A 179 -2.02 3.40 7.42
N ALA A 180 -1.22 2.60 6.71
CA ALA A 180 -0.73 2.95 5.38
C ALA A 180 -1.88 3.17 4.39
N LEU A 181 -2.85 2.24 4.35
CA LEU A 181 -4.05 2.29 3.51
C LEU A 181 -5.00 3.44 3.88
N HIS A 182 -5.02 3.88 5.13
CA HIS A 182 -5.78 5.05 5.57
C HIS A 182 -5.17 6.40 5.14
N GLY A 183 -4.02 6.40 4.48
CA GLY A 183 -3.41 7.59 3.90
C GLY A 183 -1.95 7.79 4.30
N GLY A 184 -1.44 7.04 5.29
CA GLY A 184 -0.04 7.16 5.73
C GLY A 184 0.99 6.88 4.63
N ALA A 185 0.61 6.06 3.63
CA ALA A 185 1.46 5.70 2.50
C ALA A 185 1.02 6.34 1.16
N ALA A 186 0.21 7.39 1.20
CA ALA A 186 -0.26 8.08 0.01
C ALA A 186 0.82 9.04 -0.54
N ASN A 187 0.97 9.07 -1.86
CA ASN A 187 1.79 10.11 -2.51
C ASN A 187 1.01 11.44 -2.64
N ILE A 188 1.62 12.47 -3.23
CA ILE A 188 0.98 13.80 -3.43
C ILE A 188 -0.36 13.69 -4.18
N LEU A 189 -0.49 12.72 -5.08
CA LEU A 189 -1.70 12.45 -5.86
C LEU A 189 -2.75 11.63 -5.08
N GLY A 190 -2.49 11.27 -3.83
CA GLY A 190 -3.40 10.45 -3.02
C GLY A 190 -3.33 8.96 -3.36
N LYS A 191 -2.38 8.49 -4.16
CA LYS A 191 -2.30 7.09 -4.56
C LYS A 191 -1.48 6.27 -3.57
N ILE A 192 -2.03 5.15 -3.13
CA ILE A 192 -1.33 4.16 -2.31
C ILE A 192 -1.03 2.94 -3.18
N THR A 193 0.23 2.54 -3.26
CA THR A 193 0.72 1.45 -4.14
C THR A 193 1.31 0.32 -3.30
N PRO A 194 1.48 -0.90 -3.85
CA PRO A 194 2.18 -1.97 -3.12
C PRO A 194 3.59 -1.54 -2.67
N GLY A 195 4.32 -0.78 -3.49
CA GLY A 195 5.63 -0.25 -3.13
C GLY A 195 5.59 0.75 -1.97
N SER A 196 4.62 1.67 -1.96
CA SER A 196 4.48 2.62 -0.85
C SER A 196 3.98 1.97 0.43
N LEU A 197 3.13 0.93 0.33
CA LEU A 197 2.76 0.10 1.49
C LEU A 197 3.99 -0.57 2.10
N TYR A 198 4.83 -1.22 1.29
CA TYR A 198 6.06 -1.84 1.78
C TYR A 198 6.97 -0.81 2.46
N ALA A 199 7.26 0.30 1.79
CA ALA A 199 8.13 1.36 2.34
C ALA A 199 7.58 1.92 3.66
N PHE A 200 6.27 2.09 3.79
CA PHE A 200 5.65 2.56 5.03
C PHE A 200 5.82 1.56 6.18
N VAL A 201 5.56 0.27 5.93
CA VAL A 201 5.75 -0.77 6.94
C VAL A 201 7.22 -0.90 7.30
N ASP A 202 8.12 -0.88 6.31
CA ASP A 202 9.56 -1.00 6.51
C ASP A 202 10.16 0.13 7.35
N ASN A 203 9.69 1.36 7.14
CA ASN A 203 10.12 2.54 7.90
C ASN A 203 9.63 2.55 9.35
N ALA A 204 8.57 1.80 9.67
CA ALA A 204 8.04 1.71 11.02
C ALA A 204 8.80 0.71 11.91
N LEU A 205 9.76 -0.05 11.35
CA LEU A 205 10.50 -1.11 12.02
C LEU A 205 11.94 -0.69 12.36
N ASP A 206 12.38 -1.01 13.57
CA ASP A 206 13.74 -0.74 14.05
C ASP A 206 14.80 -1.66 13.41
N ALA A 207 16.07 -1.31 13.53
CA ALA A 207 17.21 -2.03 12.94
C ALA A 207 17.32 -3.50 13.37
N TRP A 208 16.80 -3.85 14.55
CA TRP A 208 16.80 -5.21 15.10
C TRP A 208 15.53 -5.99 14.80
N GLU A 209 14.54 -5.37 14.15
CA GLU A 209 13.28 -6.01 13.78
C GLU A 209 13.38 -6.61 12.38
N GLN A 210 12.73 -7.77 12.20
CA GLN A 210 12.77 -8.43 10.90
C GLN A 210 11.85 -7.71 9.91
N ARG A 211 12.44 -7.25 8.80
CA ARG A 211 11.77 -6.50 7.73
C ARG A 211 10.94 -7.40 6.82
N PRO A 212 9.71 -6.99 6.42
CA PRO A 212 8.85 -7.75 5.50
C PRO A 212 9.59 -8.10 4.20
N VAL A 213 9.17 -9.17 3.53
CA VAL A 213 9.66 -9.48 2.19
C VAL A 213 8.70 -8.90 1.17
N PHE A 214 9.26 -8.15 0.23
CA PHE A 214 8.56 -7.61 -0.93
C PHE A 214 9.21 -8.14 -2.20
N LYS A 215 8.43 -8.85 -3.02
CA LYS A 215 8.84 -9.29 -4.35
C LYS A 215 7.84 -8.81 -5.37
N THR A 216 8.32 -8.28 -6.48
CA THR A 216 7.43 -7.77 -7.53
C THR A 216 8.06 -7.97 -8.90
N ASN A 217 7.22 -8.24 -9.90
CA ASN A 217 7.56 -8.29 -11.31
C ASN A 217 6.46 -7.56 -12.09
N VAL A 218 6.52 -6.23 -12.07
CA VAL A 218 5.53 -5.34 -12.70
C VAL A 218 6.26 -4.27 -13.52
N SER A 219 5.67 -3.88 -14.64
CA SER A 219 6.17 -2.74 -15.44
C SER A 219 5.79 -1.40 -14.83
N GLN A 220 4.73 -1.37 -14.00
CA GLN A 220 4.26 -0.19 -13.29
C GLN A 220 3.46 -0.61 -12.06
N PHE A 221 3.53 0.19 -11.00
CA PHE A 221 2.66 -0.02 -9.84
C PHE A 221 1.23 0.45 -10.10
N ILE A 222 0.28 -0.40 -9.77
CA ILE A 222 -1.12 0.00 -9.60
C ILE A 222 -1.36 0.67 -8.26
N SER A 223 -2.39 1.51 -8.18
CA SER A 223 -2.89 1.98 -6.88
C SER A 223 -3.81 0.91 -6.28
N LEU A 224 -3.53 0.50 -5.04
CA LEU A 224 -4.39 -0.38 -4.25
C LEU A 224 -5.61 0.37 -3.71
N ARG A 225 -5.41 1.61 -3.27
CA ARG A 225 -6.45 2.50 -2.78
C ARG A 225 -6.05 3.94 -3.06
N GLU A 226 -7.02 4.77 -3.41
CA GLU A 226 -6.85 6.20 -3.56
C GLU A 226 -7.47 6.94 -2.37
N VAL A 227 -6.75 7.95 -1.89
CA VAL A 227 -7.22 8.92 -0.89
C VAL A 227 -7.24 10.31 -1.51
N SER A 228 -7.80 11.29 -0.80
CA SER A 228 -7.78 12.68 -1.29
C SER A 228 -6.35 13.12 -1.60
N PRO A 229 -6.09 13.69 -2.80
CA PRO A 229 -4.76 14.18 -3.14
C PRO A 229 -4.37 15.30 -2.17
N LEU A 230 -3.10 15.30 -1.76
CA LEU A 230 -2.54 16.38 -0.94
C LEU A 230 -2.51 17.69 -1.73
N ILE A 231 -2.27 17.60 -3.04
CA ILE A 231 -2.34 18.74 -3.96
C ILE A 231 -3.20 18.34 -5.17
N PRO A 232 -4.31 19.05 -5.43
CA PRO A 232 -5.13 18.85 -6.63
C PRO A 232 -4.31 18.91 -7.92
N LYS A 233 -4.66 18.06 -8.89
CA LYS A 233 -3.96 18.00 -10.18
C LYS A 233 -4.02 19.32 -10.93
N GLU A 234 -5.11 20.06 -10.78
CA GLU A 234 -5.32 21.38 -11.36
C GLU A 234 -4.27 22.39 -10.87
N ILE A 235 -3.82 22.26 -9.63
CA ILE A 235 -2.72 23.07 -9.07
C ILE A 235 -1.39 22.56 -9.60
N LEU A 236 -1.16 21.24 -9.62
CA LEU A 236 0.10 20.68 -10.14
C LEU A 236 0.34 21.04 -11.61
N ARG A 237 -0.72 21.10 -12.43
CA ARG A 237 -0.64 21.48 -13.85
C ARG A 237 -0.17 22.92 -14.06
N LYS A 238 -0.35 23.80 -13.07
CA LYS A 238 0.11 25.21 -13.12
C LYS A 238 1.57 25.41 -12.69
N LEU A 239 2.24 24.38 -12.15
CA LEU A 239 3.65 24.52 -11.76
C LEU A 239 4.55 25.07 -12.88
N PRO A 240 4.41 24.65 -14.16
CA PRO A 240 5.20 25.23 -15.24
C PRO A 240 4.84 26.67 -15.60
N GLU A 241 3.64 27.14 -15.24
CA GLU A 241 3.22 28.53 -15.45
C GLU A 241 3.90 29.48 -14.47
N TRP A 242 4.07 29.05 -13.21
CA TRP A 242 4.77 29.81 -12.18
C TRP A 242 6.30 29.67 -12.28
N PHE A 243 6.77 28.49 -12.67
CA PHE A 243 8.19 28.17 -12.73
C PHE A 243 8.57 27.82 -14.16
N ALA A 244 9.10 28.79 -14.91
CA ALA A 244 9.52 28.58 -16.30
C ALA A 244 10.68 27.57 -16.44
N GLU A 245 11.53 27.47 -15.41
CA GLU A 245 12.60 26.47 -15.28
C GLU A 245 12.59 25.86 -13.87
N ALA A 246 13.23 24.70 -13.68
CA ALA A 246 13.26 24.04 -12.37
C ALA A 246 13.96 24.89 -11.30
N GLU A 247 14.92 25.72 -11.71
CA GLU A 247 15.73 26.60 -10.88
C GLU A 247 15.14 28.01 -10.76
N SER A 248 14.02 28.29 -11.43
CA SER A 248 13.43 29.63 -11.42
C SER A 248 12.87 30.01 -10.05
N THR A 249 13.01 31.29 -9.71
CA THR A 249 12.34 31.90 -8.56
C THR A 249 11.07 32.59 -9.05
N PHE A 250 9.93 32.23 -8.47
CA PHE A 250 8.69 32.98 -8.63
C PHE A 250 8.72 34.15 -7.65
N ALA A 251 8.78 35.37 -8.18
CA ALA A 251 8.82 36.58 -7.37
C ALA A 251 7.50 36.76 -6.61
N LEU A 252 7.61 37.14 -5.35
CA LEU A 252 6.48 37.50 -4.50
C LEU A 252 6.71 38.93 -4.02
N ASP A 253 5.63 39.61 -3.65
CA ASP A 253 5.64 40.94 -3.06
C ASP A 253 4.41 41.09 -2.13
N PRO A 254 4.28 42.19 -1.36
CA PRO A 254 3.20 42.37 -0.39
C PRO A 254 1.78 42.24 -0.98
N SER A 255 1.58 42.42 -2.28
CA SER A 255 0.25 42.27 -2.91
C SER A 255 -0.29 40.83 -2.89
N TYR A 256 0.55 39.83 -2.65
CA TYR A 256 0.12 38.43 -2.51
C TYR A 256 -0.58 38.14 -1.18
N GLU A 257 -0.45 39.03 -0.19
CA GLU A 257 -0.88 38.75 1.18
C GLU A 257 -2.12 39.54 1.62
N PRO A 258 -3.23 38.87 2.02
CA PRO A 258 -4.51 39.55 2.30
C PRO A 258 -4.49 40.60 3.43
N THR A 259 -3.46 40.57 4.27
CA THR A 259 -3.31 41.52 5.39
C THR A 259 -2.67 42.84 4.96
N GLU A 260 -2.09 42.90 3.76
CA GLU A 260 -1.36 44.07 3.29
C GLU A 260 -2.25 45.06 2.54
N PRO A 261 -2.01 46.38 2.65
CA PRO A 261 -2.80 47.39 1.94
C PRO A 261 -2.73 47.29 0.40
N SER A 262 -1.66 46.70 -0.13
CA SER A 262 -1.45 46.49 -1.57
C SER A 262 -2.05 45.18 -2.10
N PHE A 263 -2.83 44.46 -1.30
CA PHE A 263 -3.39 43.16 -1.66
C PHE A 263 -4.15 43.20 -2.99
N ASP A 264 -3.77 42.28 -3.89
CA ASP A 264 -4.47 42.00 -5.14
C ASP A 264 -5.17 40.62 -5.03
N PRO A 265 -6.50 40.53 -5.21
CA PRO A 265 -7.23 39.26 -5.16
C PRO A 265 -6.69 38.19 -6.11
N ASP A 266 -6.20 38.55 -7.29
CA ASP A 266 -5.68 37.60 -8.28
C ASP A 266 -4.33 37.02 -7.81
N HIS A 267 -3.48 37.86 -7.24
CA HIS A 267 -2.24 37.41 -6.58
C HIS A 267 -2.55 36.54 -5.36
N GLY A 268 -3.54 36.89 -4.56
CA GLY A 268 -3.99 36.10 -3.42
C GLY A 268 -4.43 34.68 -3.80
N GLU A 269 -5.12 34.51 -4.94
CA GLU A 269 -5.51 33.19 -5.44
C GLU A 269 -4.31 32.34 -5.86
N VAL A 270 -3.31 32.95 -6.51
CA VAL A 270 -2.04 32.28 -6.83
C VAL A 270 -1.29 31.93 -5.54
N PHE A 271 -1.22 32.86 -4.59
CA PHE A 271 -0.52 32.65 -3.33
C PHE A 271 -1.11 31.49 -2.53
N ALA A 272 -2.43 31.40 -2.46
CA ALA A 272 -3.11 30.31 -1.77
C ALA A 272 -2.77 28.93 -2.37
N GLN A 273 -2.55 28.86 -3.70
CA GLN A 273 -2.12 27.64 -4.38
C GLN A 273 -0.65 27.34 -4.11
N LEU A 274 0.23 28.33 -4.17
CA LEU A 274 1.64 28.20 -3.81
C LEU A 274 1.82 27.77 -2.35
N GLN A 275 1.06 28.33 -1.41
CA GLN A 275 1.06 27.91 -0.01
C GLN A 275 0.65 26.45 0.18
N LYS A 276 -0.32 25.93 -0.61
CA LYS A 276 -0.65 24.49 -0.63
C LYS A 276 0.54 23.66 -1.11
N CYS A 277 1.24 24.11 -2.16
CA CYS A 277 2.46 23.48 -2.63
C CYS A 277 3.57 23.47 -1.56
N ASN A 278 3.73 24.58 -0.81
CA ASN A 278 4.72 24.70 0.25
C ASN A 278 4.42 23.75 1.43
N ARG A 279 3.16 23.62 1.84
CA ARG A 279 2.74 22.71 2.92
C ARG A 279 3.11 21.25 2.68
N HIS A 280 3.24 20.84 1.42
CA HIS A 280 3.65 19.49 1.02
C HIS A 280 5.02 19.48 0.33
N SER A 281 5.87 20.46 0.66
CA SER A 281 7.28 20.53 0.29
C SER A 281 7.56 20.49 -1.22
N LEU A 282 6.63 20.94 -2.07
CA LEU A 282 6.91 21.14 -3.50
C LEU A 282 7.65 22.45 -3.76
N ILE A 283 7.41 23.47 -2.94
CA ILE A 283 8.10 24.75 -3.04
C ILE A 283 8.61 25.18 -1.68
N GLU A 284 9.62 26.05 -1.67
CA GLU A 284 10.18 26.66 -0.48
C GLU A 284 10.37 28.18 -0.69
N PRO A 285 10.24 28.99 0.38
CA PRO A 285 10.55 30.42 0.31
C PRO A 285 12.04 30.66 0.06
N VAL A 286 12.36 31.77 -0.61
CA VAL A 286 13.73 32.23 -0.84
C VAL A 286 14.07 33.31 0.19
N ASP A 287 15.22 33.18 0.84
CA ASP A 287 15.75 34.14 1.83
C ASP A 287 14.76 34.50 2.96
N ALA A 288 13.86 33.57 3.29
CA ALA A 288 12.82 33.72 4.31
C ALA A 288 12.44 32.37 4.92
N GLU A 289 11.96 32.37 6.17
CA GLU A 289 11.55 31.14 6.87
C GLU A 289 10.16 30.64 6.44
N HIS A 290 9.27 31.57 6.09
CA HIS A 290 7.87 31.28 5.75
C HIS A 290 7.48 32.01 4.48
N MET A 291 6.52 31.43 3.73
CA MET A 291 5.96 32.04 2.51
C MET A 291 5.46 33.47 2.75
N TYR A 292 4.84 33.73 3.92
CA TYR A 292 4.43 35.08 4.33
C TYR A 292 5.60 36.08 4.27
N TYR A 293 6.72 35.76 4.93
CA TYR A 293 7.88 36.65 4.93
C TYR A 293 8.52 36.80 3.54
N ALA A 294 8.45 35.76 2.71
CA ALA A 294 8.90 35.86 1.33
C ALA A 294 8.07 36.87 0.51
N ALA A 295 6.76 36.94 0.75
CA ALA A 295 5.89 37.95 0.15
C ALA A 295 6.18 39.34 0.73
N ILE A 296 6.15 39.52 2.05
CA ILE A 296 6.33 40.83 2.68
C ILE A 296 7.72 41.43 2.37
N ASN A 297 8.77 40.62 2.32
CA ASN A 297 10.13 41.07 2.02
C ASN A 297 10.45 41.12 0.52
N SER A 298 9.46 40.83 -0.33
CA SER A 298 9.61 40.84 -1.80
C SER A 298 10.73 39.95 -2.35
N THR A 299 10.90 38.74 -1.80
CA THR A 299 11.95 37.80 -2.23
C THR A 299 11.42 36.82 -3.27
N GLY A 300 10.52 35.92 -2.88
CA GLY A 300 9.92 34.91 -3.74
C GLY A 300 9.98 33.49 -3.20
N CYS A 301 9.60 32.53 -4.03
CA CYS A 301 9.69 31.09 -3.73
C CYS A 301 10.26 30.33 -4.92
N ARG A 302 10.78 29.12 -4.67
CA ARG A 302 11.35 28.23 -5.69
C ARG A 302 10.90 26.79 -5.49
N LEU A 303 11.05 25.97 -6.52
CA LEU A 303 10.77 24.54 -6.42
C LEU A 303 11.82 23.84 -5.55
N THR A 304 11.36 22.86 -4.77
CA THR A 304 12.24 21.85 -4.20
C THR A 304 12.55 20.78 -5.26
N ALA A 305 13.42 19.81 -4.94
CA ALA A 305 13.65 18.65 -5.80
C ALA A 305 12.34 17.88 -6.11
N LEU A 306 11.44 17.77 -5.13
CA LEU A 306 10.13 17.14 -5.33
C LEU A 306 9.23 18.01 -6.22
N GLY A 307 9.24 19.33 -6.02
CA GLY A 307 8.55 20.28 -6.89
C GLY A 307 8.96 20.17 -8.34
N ALA A 308 10.27 20.15 -8.61
CA ALA A 308 10.83 20.02 -9.94
C ALA A 308 10.37 18.72 -10.63
N TYR A 309 10.33 17.61 -9.90
CA TYR A 309 9.78 16.34 -10.39
C TYR A 309 8.30 16.46 -10.80
N TYR A 310 7.44 17.03 -9.94
CA TYR A 310 6.02 17.20 -10.28
C TYR A 310 5.79 18.22 -11.40
N ARG A 311 6.63 19.25 -11.51
CA ARG A 311 6.63 20.16 -12.66
C ARG A 311 6.93 19.42 -13.96
N GLU A 312 7.94 18.55 -13.97
CA GLU A 312 8.28 17.76 -15.17
C GLU A 312 7.13 16.83 -15.58
N LEU A 313 6.47 16.20 -14.60
CA LEU A 313 5.28 15.40 -14.85
C LEU A 313 4.12 16.23 -15.44
N ALA A 314 3.96 17.47 -15.00
CA ALA A 314 2.95 18.39 -15.55
C ALA A 314 3.26 18.74 -17.01
N LEU A 315 4.52 19.05 -17.34
CA LEU A 315 4.97 19.30 -18.72
C LEU A 315 4.73 18.10 -19.65
N LYS A 316 4.89 16.88 -19.13
CA LYS A 316 4.63 15.63 -19.87
C LYS A 316 3.15 15.27 -19.98
N GLY A 317 2.24 16.02 -19.35
CA GLY A 317 0.81 15.74 -19.36
C GLY A 317 0.41 14.48 -18.58
N HIS A 318 1.16 14.14 -17.52
CA HIS A 318 0.89 12.93 -16.72
C HIS A 318 -0.27 13.08 -15.71
N PHE A 319 -0.92 14.25 -15.64
CA PHE A 319 -1.99 14.55 -14.69
C PHE A 319 -3.34 14.79 -15.36
#